data_AF-A0A1I0EB46-F1
#
_entry.id   AF-A0A1I0EB46-F1
#
_cell.length_a   1.000
_cell.length_b   1.000
_cell.length_c   1.000
_cell.angle_alpha   90.00
_cell.angle_beta   90.00
_cell.angle_gamma   90.00
#
_symmetry.space_group_name_H-M   'P 1'
#
loop_
_entity.id
_entity.type
_entity.pdbx_description
1 polymer ?
#
loop_
_entity_poly.entity_id
_entity_poly.type
_entity_poly.pdbx_seq_one_letter_code
_entity_poly.pdbx_strand_id
1 'polypeptide(L)'
;MNEIIRRHSEGLPVNYSAIRVQDDALRRRCTALFGGYSKAVEACGFNYDDFRTDTAMASYYGIILEDLVKDIFAELRIEFGEKPPGNLRPDIIMRYKRWVDVKLSEWTIDNRDCPTVEKYLPHCRSLTIVYLRGRQGGRMYDDKVRLINVKEYVKQLPKHIRSYYYSKLDEIETMLNEINV
;
A
#
# COMPACT_ATOMS: atom_id res chain seq x y z
N MET A 1 -9.77 11.95 19.83
CA MET A 1 -8.50 11.29 20.18
C MET A 1 -8.62 9.77 20.05
N ASN A 2 -9.45 9.08 20.86
CA ASN A 2 -9.62 7.62 20.78
C ASN A 2 -9.90 7.08 19.37
N GLU A 3 -10.63 7.83 18.54
CA GLU A 3 -10.97 7.39 17.18
C GLU A 3 -9.78 7.40 16.21
N ILE A 4 -8.85 8.35 16.31
CA ILE A 4 -7.63 8.38 15.47
C ILE A 4 -6.72 7.22 15.84
N ILE A 5 -6.54 6.99 17.15
CA ILE A 5 -5.75 5.88 17.69
C ILE A 5 -6.37 4.53 17.32
N ARG A 6 -7.70 4.40 17.47
CA ARG A 6 -8.45 3.20 17.08
C ARG A 6 -8.25 2.90 15.60
N ARG A 7 -8.47 3.90 14.72
CA ARG A 7 -8.28 3.75 13.28
C ARG A 7 -6.86 3.30 12.94
N HIS A 8 -5.84 3.95 13.50
CA HIS A 8 -4.46 3.53 13.30
C HIS A 8 -4.21 2.09 13.76
N SER A 9 -4.70 1.70 14.95
CA SER A 9 -4.55 0.33 15.48
C SER A 9 -5.26 -0.73 14.63
N GLU A 10 -6.34 -0.36 13.96
CA GLU A 10 -7.16 -1.25 13.14
C GLU A 10 -6.64 -1.40 11.70
N GLY A 11 -5.67 -0.59 11.26
CA GLY A 11 -5.27 -0.59 9.85
C GLY A 11 -5.93 0.51 9.01
N LEU A 12 -6.78 1.35 9.60
CA LEU A 12 -7.60 2.29 8.86
C LEU A 12 -6.83 3.57 8.51
N PRO A 13 -7.06 4.15 7.31
CA PRO A 13 -6.36 5.34 6.86
C PRO A 13 -6.68 6.56 7.73
N VAL A 14 -5.63 7.27 8.15
CA VAL A 14 -5.71 8.47 9.01
C VAL A 14 -5.34 9.76 8.27
N ASN A 15 -5.05 9.71 6.97
CA ASN A 15 -4.77 10.90 6.15
C ASN A 15 -6.00 11.78 5.92
N TYR A 16 -5.78 13.07 5.63
CA TYR A 16 -6.84 14.07 5.40
C TYR A 16 -7.90 13.61 4.40
N SER A 17 -7.43 13.12 3.25
CA SER A 17 -8.28 12.84 2.09
C SER A 17 -9.22 11.69 2.38
N ALA A 18 -8.72 10.62 3.00
CA ALA A 18 -9.51 9.49 3.44
C ALA A 18 -10.56 9.90 4.49
N ILE A 19 -10.15 10.68 5.48
CA ILE A 19 -11.03 11.08 6.58
C ILE A 19 -12.09 12.07 6.12
N ARG A 20 -11.78 12.98 5.19
CA ARG A 20 -12.76 13.89 4.57
C ARG A 20 -13.88 13.12 3.85
N VAL A 21 -13.57 11.98 3.23
CA VAL A 21 -14.55 11.18 2.47
C VAL A 21 -15.34 10.25 3.39
N GLN A 22 -14.68 9.62 4.35
CA GLN A 22 -15.28 8.56 5.18
C GLN A 22 -15.94 9.07 6.46
N ASP A 23 -15.39 10.13 7.06
CA ASP A 23 -15.79 10.60 8.39
C ASP A 23 -15.50 12.11 8.52
N ASP A 24 -16.15 12.91 7.68
CA ASP A 24 -15.99 14.37 7.72
C ASP A 24 -16.44 14.95 9.07
N ALA A 25 -17.33 14.25 9.79
CA ALA A 25 -17.74 14.62 11.15
C ALA A 25 -16.58 14.52 12.15
N LEU A 26 -15.77 13.47 12.09
CA LEU A 26 -14.52 13.37 12.85
C LEU A 26 -13.57 14.51 12.47
N ARG A 27 -13.36 14.78 11.17
CA ARG A 27 -12.49 15.87 10.71
C ARG A 27 -12.90 17.23 11.28
N ARG A 28 -14.20 17.55 11.21
CA ARG A 28 -14.76 18.81 11.74
C ARG A 28 -14.56 18.93 13.24
N ARG A 29 -14.82 17.86 13.99
CA ARG A 29 -14.57 17.83 15.44
C ARG A 29 -13.10 18.04 15.79
N CYS A 30 -12.19 17.36 15.09
CA CYS A 30 -10.75 17.55 15.24
C CYS A 30 -10.33 19.00 14.94
N THR A 31 -10.91 19.60 13.91
CA THR A 31 -10.64 21.00 13.55
C THR A 31 -11.14 21.97 14.63
N ALA A 32 -12.34 21.73 15.18
CA ALA A 32 -12.90 22.56 16.25
C ALA A 32 -12.10 22.45 17.56
N LEU A 33 -11.60 21.26 17.90
CA LEU A 33 -10.90 21.01 19.17
C LEU A 33 -9.41 21.37 19.13
N PHE A 34 -8.73 21.15 17.99
CA PHE A 34 -7.27 21.28 17.88
C PHE A 34 -6.83 22.36 16.88
N GLY A 35 -7.77 23.07 16.26
CA GLY A 35 -7.49 24.08 15.24
C GLY A 35 -7.00 23.52 13.91
N GLY A 36 -7.14 22.20 13.69
CA GLY A 36 -6.76 21.52 12.47
C GLY A 36 -6.80 19.99 12.62
N TYR A 37 -7.04 19.28 11.52
CA TYR A 37 -7.01 17.82 11.54
C TYR A 37 -5.58 17.28 11.74
N SER A 38 -4.57 17.91 11.15
CA SER A 38 -3.15 17.56 11.36
C SER A 38 -2.75 17.63 12.82
N LYS A 39 -3.06 18.76 13.46
CA LYS A 39 -2.82 19.00 14.90
C LYS A 39 -3.50 17.98 15.80
N ALA A 40 -4.68 17.48 15.40
CA ALA A 40 -5.38 16.45 16.16
C ALA A 40 -4.69 15.07 16.05
N VAL A 41 -4.09 14.77 14.90
CA VAL A 41 -3.30 13.55 14.68
C VAL A 41 -1.97 13.61 15.45
N GLU A 42 -1.29 14.76 15.39
CA GLU A 42 -0.10 15.07 16.20
C GLU A 42 -0.37 14.97 17.70
N ALA A 43 -1.50 15.51 18.17
CA ALA A 43 -1.92 15.40 19.57
C ALA A 43 -2.21 13.96 20.01
N CYS A 44 -2.43 13.03 19.07
CA CYS A 44 -2.55 11.60 19.36
C CYS A 44 -1.20 10.86 19.35
N GLY A 45 -0.08 11.57 19.18
CA GLY A 45 1.26 11.01 19.16
C GLY A 45 1.71 10.47 17.80
N PHE A 46 0.99 10.81 16.72
CA PHE A 46 1.36 10.42 15.35
C PHE A 46 1.89 11.63 14.58
N ASN A 47 2.96 11.47 13.79
CA ASN A 47 3.34 12.49 12.84
C ASN A 47 2.29 12.56 11.73
N TYR A 48 1.60 13.69 11.57
CA TYR A 48 0.54 13.80 10.57
C TYR A 48 1.09 13.70 9.15
N ASP A 49 2.31 14.19 8.95
CA ASP A 49 2.91 14.24 7.65
C ASP A 49 3.24 12.81 7.14
N ASP A 50 3.41 11.80 8.01
CA ASP A 50 3.45 10.35 7.66
C ASP A 50 2.25 9.88 6.82
N PHE A 51 1.18 10.67 6.82
CA PHE A 51 -0.07 10.43 6.13
C PHE A 51 -0.31 11.40 4.95
N ARG A 52 0.53 12.42 4.73
CA ARG A 52 0.41 13.39 3.63
C ARG A 52 1.27 12.99 2.44
N THR A 53 0.68 12.34 1.44
CA THR A 53 1.45 11.95 0.26
C THR A 53 1.51 13.08 -0.79
N ASP A 54 2.70 13.55 -1.17
CA ASP A 54 2.89 14.27 -2.44
C ASP A 54 2.64 13.29 -3.59
N THR A 55 1.53 13.48 -4.29
CA THR A 55 1.01 12.57 -5.32
C THR A 55 2.00 12.32 -6.45
N ALA A 56 2.86 13.29 -6.80
CA ALA A 56 3.82 13.13 -7.90
C ALA A 56 4.99 12.22 -7.50
N MET A 57 5.57 12.45 -6.32
CA MET A 57 6.66 11.62 -5.80
C MET A 57 6.18 10.21 -5.43
N ALA A 58 4.97 10.07 -4.88
CA ALA A 58 4.41 8.74 -4.64
C ALA A 58 4.09 7.98 -5.93
N SER A 59 3.70 8.67 -7.00
CA SER A 59 3.55 8.03 -8.31
C SER A 59 4.92 7.55 -8.82
N TYR A 60 5.96 8.38 -8.70
CA TYR A 60 7.34 8.03 -9.07
C TYR A 60 7.86 6.80 -8.31
N TYR A 61 7.76 6.80 -6.99
CA TYR A 61 8.19 5.65 -6.17
C TYR A 61 7.28 4.43 -6.32
N GLY A 62 6.00 4.61 -6.69
CA GLY A 62 5.13 3.52 -7.08
C GLY A 62 5.67 2.76 -8.29
N ILE A 63 6.08 3.48 -9.34
CA ILE A 63 6.70 2.90 -10.54
C ILE A 63 8.00 2.17 -10.19
N ILE A 64 8.88 2.78 -9.38
CA ILE A 64 10.13 2.13 -8.95
C ILE A 64 9.84 0.84 -8.19
N LEU A 65 8.85 0.86 -7.28
CA LEU A 65 8.48 -0.33 -6.52
C LEU A 65 7.91 -1.42 -7.43
N GLU A 66 7.08 -1.07 -8.41
CA GLU A 66 6.55 -2.01 -9.41
C GLU A 66 7.68 -2.73 -10.16
N ASP A 67 8.68 -1.99 -10.63
CA ASP A 67 9.82 -2.57 -11.34
C ASP A 67 10.67 -3.45 -10.42
N LEU A 68 10.89 -3.03 -9.18
CA LEU A 68 11.61 -3.83 -8.19
C LEU A 68 10.87 -5.14 -7.86
N VAL A 69 9.54 -5.14 -7.80
CA VAL A 69 8.74 -6.36 -7.62
C VAL A 69 8.87 -7.29 -8.82
N LYS A 70 8.88 -6.76 -10.06
CA LYS A 70 9.12 -7.56 -11.27
C LYS A 70 10.51 -8.20 -11.25
N ASP A 71 11.53 -7.46 -10.82
CA ASP A 71 12.90 -7.99 -10.68
C ASP A 71 12.95 -9.11 -9.63
N ILE A 72 12.35 -8.91 -8.46
CA ILE A 72 12.23 -9.95 -7.43
C ILE A 72 11.51 -11.19 -7.97
N PHE A 73 10.44 -11.01 -8.73
CA PHE A 73 9.70 -12.13 -9.34
C PHE A 73 10.54 -12.87 -10.37
N ALA A 74 11.31 -12.15 -11.19
CA ALA A 74 12.23 -12.74 -12.16
C ALA A 74 13.32 -13.57 -11.45
N GLU A 75 13.92 -13.06 -10.38
CA GLU A 75 14.89 -13.78 -9.55
C GLU A 75 14.30 -15.05 -8.91
N LEU A 76 13.04 -14.98 -8.48
CA LEU A 76 12.28 -16.12 -7.97
C LEU A 76 11.79 -17.07 -9.09
N ARG A 77 12.11 -16.78 -10.35
CA ARG A 77 11.64 -17.51 -11.54
C ARG A 77 10.12 -17.64 -11.62
N ILE A 78 9.44 -16.61 -11.15
CA ILE A 78 7.99 -16.49 -11.24
C ILE A 78 7.63 -16.01 -12.65
N GLU A 79 6.87 -16.80 -13.40
CA GLU A 79 6.44 -16.44 -14.75
C GLU A 79 5.28 -15.41 -14.72
N PHE A 80 5.48 -14.30 -15.43
CA PHE A 80 4.48 -13.23 -15.63
C PHE A 80 4.60 -12.62 -17.03
N GLY A 81 3.62 -11.79 -17.42
CA GLY A 81 3.59 -11.08 -18.71
C GLY A 81 2.38 -11.41 -19.60
N GLU A 82 1.32 -12.01 -19.06
CA GLU A 82 0.06 -12.15 -19.79
C GLU A 82 -0.55 -10.76 -20.08
N LYS A 83 -1.31 -10.65 -21.18
CA LYS A 83 -1.99 -9.40 -21.53
C LYS A 83 -3.32 -9.26 -20.78
N PRO A 84 -3.65 -8.09 -20.21
CA PRO A 84 -4.96 -7.87 -19.61
C PRO A 84 -6.06 -7.81 -20.68
N PRO A 85 -7.31 -8.13 -20.32
CA PRO A 85 -8.46 -7.86 -21.16
C PRO A 85 -8.80 -6.36 -21.16
N GLY A 86 -9.10 -5.81 -22.34
CA GLY A 86 -9.55 -4.43 -22.50
C GLY A 86 -8.54 -3.38 -22.06
N ASN A 87 -9.02 -2.32 -21.39
CA ASN A 87 -8.20 -1.19 -20.93
C ASN A 87 -7.71 -1.34 -19.48
N LEU A 88 -7.78 -2.55 -18.91
CA LEU A 88 -7.29 -2.81 -17.57
C LEU A 88 -5.75 -2.81 -17.56
N ARG A 89 -5.17 -2.29 -16.48
CA ARG A 89 -3.73 -2.17 -16.30
C ARG A 89 -3.32 -2.61 -14.89
N PRO A 90 -3.43 -3.91 -14.57
CA PRO A 90 -2.73 -4.45 -13.41
C PRO A 90 -1.21 -4.35 -13.66
N ASP A 91 -0.44 -4.23 -12.58
CA ASP A 91 1.01 -4.02 -12.70
C ASP A 91 1.70 -5.30 -13.20
N ILE A 92 1.21 -6.47 -12.78
CA ILE A 92 1.74 -7.78 -13.16
C ILE A 92 0.59 -8.78 -13.36
N ILE A 93 0.65 -9.56 -14.45
CA ILE A 93 -0.26 -10.69 -14.70
C ILE A 93 0.53 -11.98 -14.81
N MET A 94 0.25 -12.90 -13.90
CA MET A 94 0.83 -14.23 -13.84
C MET A 94 -0.08 -15.27 -14.49
N ARG A 95 0.47 -16.46 -14.73
CA ARG A 95 -0.26 -17.60 -15.31
C ARG A 95 -1.59 -17.88 -14.62
N TYR A 96 -2.58 -18.25 -15.43
CA TYR A 96 -3.94 -18.60 -15.02
C TYR A 96 -4.74 -17.41 -14.47
N LYS A 97 -4.56 -16.22 -15.07
CA LYS A 97 -5.24 -14.98 -14.66
C LYS A 97 -5.05 -14.64 -13.18
N ARG A 98 -3.85 -14.88 -12.62
CA ARG A 98 -3.52 -14.43 -11.26
C ARG A 98 -2.90 -13.05 -11.36
N TRP A 99 -3.56 -12.05 -10.81
CA TRP A 99 -3.17 -10.65 -10.99
C TRP A 99 -2.45 -10.15 -9.76
N VAL A 100 -1.49 -9.27 -9.98
CA VAL A 100 -0.72 -8.62 -8.93
C VAL A 100 -0.80 -7.11 -9.15
N ASP A 101 -1.10 -6.41 -8.07
CA ASP A 101 -1.16 -4.94 -7.99
C ASP A 101 -0.24 -4.50 -6.85
N VAL A 102 0.65 -3.55 -7.13
CA VAL A 102 1.71 -3.10 -6.25
C VAL A 102 1.30 -1.77 -5.65
N LYS A 103 1.51 -1.62 -4.34
CA LYS A 103 1.13 -0.43 -3.59
C LYS A 103 2.24 -0.03 -2.62
N LEU A 104 2.46 1.28 -2.49
CA LEU A 104 3.41 1.80 -1.51
C LEU A 104 3.03 1.45 -0.06
N SER A 105 1.74 1.22 0.20
CA SER A 105 1.29 0.82 1.54
C SER A 105 0.00 -0.01 1.56
N GLU A 106 -0.12 -0.83 2.60
CA GLU A 106 -1.32 -1.64 2.90
C GLU A 106 -2.56 -0.79 3.14
N TRP A 107 -2.39 0.41 3.73
CA TRP A 107 -3.47 1.31 4.15
C TRP A 107 -4.37 1.79 3.00
N THR A 108 -3.90 1.64 1.76
CA THR A 108 -4.70 1.93 0.56
C THR A 108 -5.82 0.91 0.31
N ILE A 109 -5.76 -0.25 0.98
CA ILE A 109 -6.68 -1.39 0.79
C ILE A 109 -7.74 -1.51 1.90
N ASP A 110 -7.52 -0.94 3.10
CA ASP A 110 -8.37 -1.19 4.29
C ASP A 110 -9.74 -0.46 4.29
N ASN A 111 -10.20 0.04 3.14
CA ASN A 111 -11.59 0.42 2.94
C ASN A 111 -12.35 -0.74 2.33
N ARG A 112 -13.54 -1.06 2.88
CA ARG A 112 -14.44 -2.12 2.36
C ARG A 112 -14.77 -1.99 0.86
N ASP A 113 -14.50 -0.82 0.27
CA ASP A 113 -14.66 -0.47 -1.13
C ASP A 113 -13.29 -0.13 -1.77
N CYS A 114 -12.34 -1.07 -1.79
CA CYS A 114 -11.06 -0.86 -2.46
C CYS A 114 -11.31 -0.82 -3.99
N PRO A 115 -11.12 0.33 -4.67
CA PRO A 115 -11.41 0.45 -6.10
C PRO A 115 -10.61 -0.55 -6.95
N THR A 116 -9.41 -0.93 -6.49
CA THR A 116 -8.59 -1.97 -7.12
C THR A 116 -9.27 -3.34 -7.08
N VAL A 117 -9.83 -3.72 -5.92
CA VAL A 117 -10.49 -5.02 -5.76
C VAL A 117 -11.73 -5.06 -6.64
N GLU A 118 -12.60 -4.06 -6.56
CA GLU A 118 -13.82 -3.98 -7.39
C GLU A 118 -13.50 -4.00 -8.89
N LYS A 119 -12.46 -3.28 -9.30
CA LYS A 119 -12.04 -3.18 -10.71
C LYS A 119 -11.45 -4.48 -11.25
N TYR A 120 -10.71 -5.25 -10.46
CA TYR A 120 -9.92 -6.38 -10.98
C TYR A 120 -10.48 -7.75 -10.63
N LEU A 121 -11.16 -7.90 -9.50
CA LEU A 121 -11.66 -9.20 -9.05
C LEU A 121 -12.60 -9.89 -10.06
N PRO A 122 -13.46 -9.18 -10.82
CA PRO A 122 -14.28 -9.81 -11.87
C PRO A 122 -13.49 -10.39 -13.04
N HIS A 123 -12.23 -9.99 -13.24
CA HIS A 123 -11.43 -10.33 -14.42
C HIS A 123 -10.26 -11.28 -14.14
N CYS A 124 -9.98 -11.52 -12.86
CA CYS A 124 -8.88 -12.38 -12.42
C CYS A 124 -9.40 -13.62 -11.66
N ARG A 125 -8.58 -14.68 -11.62
CA ARG A 125 -8.83 -15.85 -10.77
C ARG A 125 -8.58 -15.49 -9.30
N SER A 126 -7.55 -14.69 -9.05
CA SER A 126 -7.16 -14.19 -7.75
C SER A 126 -6.36 -12.91 -7.91
N LEU A 127 -6.48 -11.99 -6.95
CA LEU A 127 -5.73 -10.76 -6.85
C LEU A 127 -4.75 -10.84 -5.68
N THR A 128 -3.48 -10.53 -5.92
CA THR A 128 -2.49 -10.35 -4.86
C THR A 128 -2.05 -8.90 -4.84
N ILE A 129 -2.25 -8.23 -3.73
CA ILE A 129 -1.78 -6.87 -3.52
C ILE A 129 -0.45 -6.95 -2.80
N VAL A 130 0.62 -6.56 -3.49
CA VAL A 130 1.96 -6.52 -2.93
C VAL A 130 2.20 -5.12 -2.39
N TYR A 131 2.51 -5.01 -1.10
CA TYR A 131 2.70 -3.71 -0.45
C TYR A 131 4.04 -3.57 0.26
N LEU A 132 4.55 -2.34 0.33
CA LEU A 132 5.79 -2.02 1.04
C LEU A 132 5.56 -1.71 2.52
N ARG A 133 4.86 -0.62 2.81
CA ARG A 133 4.59 -0.15 4.18
C ARG A 133 3.32 -0.77 4.75
N GLY A 134 3.38 -1.34 5.95
CA GLY A 134 2.22 -1.93 6.62
C GLY A 134 2.60 -3.11 7.49
N ARG A 135 1.66 -4.02 7.70
CA ARG A 135 1.89 -5.25 8.47
C ARG A 135 3.01 -6.09 7.84
N GLN A 136 3.69 -6.87 8.67
CA GLN A 136 4.65 -7.88 8.20
C GLN A 136 3.90 -9.16 7.82
N GLY A 137 4.46 -9.94 6.88
CA GLY A 137 3.84 -11.18 6.43
C GLY A 137 2.81 -10.99 5.31
N GLY A 138 1.90 -11.96 5.21
CA GLY A 138 0.77 -11.90 4.28
C GLY A 138 -0.52 -12.33 4.95
N ARG A 139 -1.65 -11.78 4.47
CA ARG A 139 -2.99 -12.13 4.96
C ARG A 139 -3.96 -12.29 3.81
N MET A 140 -4.98 -13.10 4.03
CA MET A 140 -6.17 -13.10 3.18
C MET A 140 -7.05 -11.93 3.58
N TYR A 141 -7.50 -11.16 2.59
CA TYR A 141 -8.53 -10.14 2.77
C TYR A 141 -9.90 -10.67 2.39
N ASP A 142 -9.94 -11.49 1.35
CA ASP A 142 -11.12 -12.21 0.88
C ASP A 142 -10.66 -13.52 0.23
N ASP A 143 -11.57 -14.44 -0.09
CA ASP A 143 -11.30 -15.77 -0.65
C ASP A 143 -10.43 -15.73 -1.92
N LYS A 144 -10.48 -14.63 -2.65
CA LYS A 144 -9.73 -14.39 -3.90
C LYS A 144 -8.71 -13.26 -3.80
N VAL A 145 -8.60 -12.59 -2.66
CA VAL A 145 -7.74 -11.41 -2.48
C VAL A 145 -6.76 -11.62 -1.34
N ARG A 146 -5.47 -11.52 -1.65
CA ARG A 146 -4.38 -11.64 -0.68
C ARG A 146 -3.58 -10.35 -0.64
N LEU A 147 -3.16 -9.94 0.54
CA LEU A 147 -2.21 -8.85 0.73
C LEU A 147 -0.90 -9.47 1.22
N ILE A 148 0.22 -9.11 0.60
CA ILE A 148 1.55 -9.61 0.96
C ILE A 148 2.52 -8.45 1.06
N ASN A 149 3.24 -8.36 2.18
CA ASN A 149 4.36 -7.45 2.28
C ASN A 149 5.48 -7.90 1.33
N VAL A 150 6.02 -7.00 0.50
CA VAL A 150 7.07 -7.30 -0.49
C VAL A 150 8.31 -7.96 0.14
N LYS A 151 8.60 -7.66 1.42
CA LYS A 151 9.71 -8.25 2.19
C LYS A 151 9.57 -9.79 2.31
N GLU A 152 8.37 -10.36 2.19
CA GLU A 152 8.15 -11.82 2.16
C GLU A 152 8.67 -12.49 0.89
N TYR A 153 8.70 -11.79 -0.25
CA TYR A 153 9.32 -12.31 -1.46
C TYR A 153 10.85 -12.22 -1.37
N VAL A 154 11.38 -11.13 -0.81
CA VAL A 154 12.83 -10.99 -0.59
C VAL A 154 13.37 -12.09 0.33
N LYS A 155 12.60 -12.51 1.36
CA LYS A 155 12.97 -13.64 2.23
C LYS A 155 13.13 -14.98 1.50
N GLN A 156 12.57 -15.12 0.31
CA GLN A 156 12.68 -16.34 -0.50
C GLN A 156 13.90 -16.32 -1.43
N LEU A 157 14.49 -15.15 -1.69
CA LEU A 157 15.67 -15.01 -2.54
C LEU A 157 16.92 -15.67 -1.91
N PRO A 158 17.94 -16.02 -2.72
CA PRO A 158 19.26 -16.39 -2.22
C PRO A 158 19.85 -15.32 -1.28
N LYS A 159 20.47 -15.75 -0.16
CA LYS A 159 20.95 -14.83 0.89
C LYS A 159 21.83 -13.69 0.37
N HIS A 160 22.67 -13.96 -0.63
CA HIS A 160 23.66 -13.00 -1.15
C HIS A 160 23.04 -11.84 -1.94
N ILE A 161 21.83 -11.99 -2.49
CA ILE A 161 21.14 -10.90 -3.21
C ILE A 161 20.10 -10.16 -2.35
N ARG A 162 19.72 -10.70 -1.19
CA ARG A 162 18.70 -10.08 -0.33
C ARG A 162 19.06 -8.66 0.08
N SER A 163 20.34 -8.42 0.42
CA SER A 163 20.80 -7.11 0.88
C SER A 163 20.59 -6.02 -0.18
N TYR A 164 20.72 -6.34 -1.46
CA TYR A 164 20.45 -5.41 -2.55
C TYR A 164 18.97 -4.98 -2.54
N TYR A 165 18.05 -5.96 -2.52
CA TYR A 165 16.62 -5.67 -2.54
C TYR A 165 16.14 -4.97 -1.26
N TYR A 166 16.61 -5.38 -0.07
CA TYR A 166 16.29 -4.68 1.16
C TYR A 166 16.77 -3.23 1.13
N SER A 167 18.00 -2.97 0.70
CA SER A 167 18.53 -1.61 0.58
C SER A 167 17.68 -0.74 -0.35
N LYS A 168 17.18 -1.29 -1.47
CA LYS A 168 16.33 -0.56 -2.42
C LYS A 168 14.93 -0.29 -1.86
N LEU A 169 14.35 -1.25 -1.14
CA LEU A 169 13.07 -1.08 -0.47
C LEU A 169 13.16 -0.04 0.66
N ASP A 170 14.25 -0.07 1.43
CA ASP A 170 14.50 0.88 2.53
C ASP A 170 14.76 2.30 2.00
N GLU A 171 15.39 2.45 0.82
CA GLU A 171 15.54 3.74 0.12
C GLU A 171 14.16 4.33 -0.22
N ILE A 172 13.25 3.52 -0.79
CA ILE A 172 11.89 3.95 -1.08
C ILE A 172 11.14 4.32 0.21
N GLU A 173 11.23 3.49 1.26
CA GLU A 173 10.59 3.78 2.56
C GLU A 173 11.11 5.10 3.16
N THR A 174 12.43 5.32 3.12
CA THR A 174 13.07 6.54 3.65
C THR A 174 12.61 7.77 2.91
N MET A 175 12.65 7.76 1.57
CA MET A 175 12.22 8.90 0.76
C MET A 175 10.74 9.22 0.97
N LEU A 176 9.89 8.19 1.07
CA LEU A 176 8.48 8.39 1.39
C LEU A 176 8.27 8.97 2.79
N ASN A 177 9.14 8.67 3.75
CA ASN A 177 9.06 9.25 5.09
C ASN A 177 9.64 10.68 5.15
N GLU A 178 10.64 11.02 4.34
CA GLU A 178 11.22 12.38 4.27
C GLU A 178 10.28 13.40 3.59
N ILE A 179 9.47 12.96 2.63
CA ILE A 179 8.41 13.78 2.00
C ILE A 179 7.25 14.05 2.98
N ASN A 180 7.17 13.21 4.00
CA ASN A 180 6.19 13.24 5.07
C ASN A 180 6.76 13.95 6.33
N VAL A 181 7.67 14.92 6.14
CA VAL A 181 8.21 15.85 7.17
C VAL A 181 8.01 17.29 6.71
#